data_AF-A0A392R6K6-F1
#
_entry.id   AF-A0A392R6K6-F1
#
_cell.length_a   1.000
_cell.length_b   1.000
_cell.length_c   1.000
_cell.angle_alpha   90.00
_cell.angle_beta   90.00
_cell.angle_gamma   90.00
#
_symmetry.space_group_name_H-M   'P 1'
#
loop_
_entity.id
_entity.type
_entity.pdbx_description
1 polymer ?
#
loop_
_entity_poly.entity_id
_entity_poly.type
_entity_poly.pdbx_seq_one_letter_code
_entity_poly.pdbx_strand_id
1 'polypeptide(L)' 'MEGTKKRVFASSISPTMVFLFLGFAVLLILPMASATRFTVGGNMGWTTNFNYTTWAKGKHFYNGDWL' A
#
# COMPACT_ATOMS: atom_id res chain seq x y z
N MET A 1 -44.70 41.24 8.65
CA MET A 1 -43.60 40.45 9.26
C MET A 1 -43.74 39.03 8.76
N GLU A 2 -43.19 38.73 7.59
CA GLU A 2 -43.31 37.41 6.98
C GLU A 2 -42.00 36.67 7.17
N GLY A 3 -42.00 35.76 8.15
CA GLY A 3 -40.82 35.02 8.59
C GLY A 3 -40.44 33.94 7.58
N THR A 4 -39.43 34.25 6.78
CA THR A 4 -38.70 33.33 5.90
C THR A 4 -38.28 32.06 6.65
N LYS A 5 -38.86 30.90 6.31
CA LYS A 5 -38.33 29.59 6.73
C LYS A 5 -37.55 28.98 5.58
N LYS A 6 -36.27 29.38 5.44
CA LYS A 6 -35.32 28.67 4.57
C LYS A 6 -35.14 27.25 5.13
N ARG A 7 -35.84 26.29 4.55
CA ARG A 7 -35.60 24.86 4.82
C ARG A 7 -34.23 24.52 4.24
N VAL A 8 -33.21 24.59 5.09
CA VAL A 8 -31.90 24.00 4.80
C VAL A 8 -32.14 22.49 4.79
N PHE A 9 -32.26 21.91 3.60
CA PHE A 9 -32.18 20.45 3.45
C PHE A 9 -30.78 20.05 3.85
N ALA A 10 -30.59 19.64 5.10
CA ALA A 10 -29.40 18.93 5.50
C ALA A 10 -29.35 17.66 4.63
N SER A 11 -28.41 17.62 3.68
CA SER A 11 -28.17 16.44 2.85
C SER A 11 -27.79 15.30 3.78
N SER A 12 -28.74 14.42 4.07
CA SER A 12 -28.51 13.25 4.90
C SER A 12 -27.59 12.33 4.12
N ILE A 13 -26.38 12.09 4.62
CA ILE A 13 -25.45 11.17 3.97
C ILE A 13 -26.11 9.80 3.96
N SER A 14 -26.41 9.29 2.76
CA SER A 14 -27.02 7.97 2.59
C SER A 14 -26.08 6.91 3.17
N PRO A 15 -26.59 5.91 3.92
CA PRO A 15 -25.78 4.78 4.41
C PRO A 15 -24.99 4.10 3.29
N THR A 16 -25.56 4.03 2.07
CA THR A 16 -24.88 3.47 0.90
C THR A 16 -23.59 4.22 0.55
N MET A 17 -23.59 5.55 0.69
CA MET A 17 -22.44 6.39 0.38
C MET A 17 -21.34 6.22 1.44
N VAL A 18 -21.71 5.98 2.70
CA VAL A 18 -20.76 5.65 3.77
C VAL A 18 -20.11 4.29 3.52
N PHE A 19 -20.88 3.26 3.17
CA PHE A 19 -20.33 1.93 2.88
C PHE A 19 -19.41 1.94 1.66
N LEU A 20 -19.76 2.66 0.60
CA LEU A 20 -18.91 2.83 -0.57
C LEU A 20 -17.60 3.53 -0.20
N PHE A 21 -17.67 4.60 0.59
CA PHE A 21 -16.49 5.32 1.04
C PHE A 21 -15.56 4.45 1.91
N LEU A 22 -16.13 3.71 2.88
CA LEU A 22 -15.38 2.79 3.72
C LEU A 22 -14.77 1.64 2.91
N GLY A 23 -15.52 1.07 1.96
CA GLY A 23 -15.00 0.04 1.06
C GLY A 23 -13.83 0.54 0.23
N PHE A 24 -13.92 1.77 -0.30
CA PHE A 24 -12.83 2.38 -1.06
C PHE A 24 -11.62 2.69 -0.17
N ALA A 25 -11.85 3.19 1.05
CA ALA A 25 -10.78 3.43 2.02
C ALA A 25 -10.03 2.15 2.39
N VAL A 26 -10.73 1.02 2.52
CA VAL A 26 -10.11 -0.29 2.75
C VAL A 26 -9.18 -0.69 1.60
N LEU A 27 -9.58 -0.49 0.34
CA LEU A 27 -8.73 -0.81 -0.81
C LEU A 27 -7.42 -0.01 -0.84
N LEU A 28 -7.41 1.22 -0.32
CA LEU A 28 -6.23 2.07 -0.26
C LEU A 28 -5.21 1.65 0.81
N ILE A 29 -5.64 0.90 1.83
CA ILE A 29 -4.78 0.47 2.95
C ILE A 29 -4.36 -1.01 2.85
N LEU A 30 -4.81 -1.73 1.82
CA LEU A 30 -4.40 -3.12 1.64
C LEU A 30 -2.91 -3.19 1.31
N PRO A 31 -2.12 -4.00 2.04
CA PRO A 31 -0.72 -4.21 1.69
C PRO A 31 -0.64 -4.87 0.31
N MET A 32 0.08 -4.21 -0.61
CA MET A 32 0.33 -4.75 -1.94
C MET A 32 1.39 -5.86 -1.82
N ALA A 33 0.99 -7.11 -2.02
CA ALA A 33 1.93 -8.22 -2.10
C ALA A 33 2.61 -8.20 -3.46
N SER A 34 3.90 -7.86 -3.49
CA SER A 34 4.73 -7.89 -4.69
C SER A 34 6.01 -8.67 -4.43
N ALA A 35 6.41 -9.51 -5.38
CA ALA A 35 7.70 -10.18 -5.36
C ALA A 35 8.84 -9.17 -5.51
N THR A 36 9.89 -9.32 -4.69
CA THR A 36 11.11 -8.53 -4.78
C THR A 36 12.13 -9.24 -5.64
N ARG A 37 12.70 -8.53 -6.60
CA ARG A 37 13.89 -8.98 -7.33
C ARG A 37 15.13 -8.41 -6.66
N PHE A 38 15.94 -9.29 -6.08
CA PHE A 38 17.25 -8.97 -5.55
C PHE A 38 18.28 -9.06 -6.68
N THR A 39 19.29 -8.21 -6.67
CA THR A 39 20.47 -8.37 -7.50
C THR A 39 21.59 -8.89 -6.62
N VAL A 40 22.02 -10.13 -6.85
CA VAL A 40 23.09 -10.75 -6.06
C VAL A 40 24.38 -9.94 -6.18
N GLY A 41 24.96 -9.58 -5.04
CA GLY A 41 26.14 -8.71 -4.97
C GLY A 41 25.90 -7.22 -5.26
N GLY A 42 24.66 -6.82 -5.56
CA GLY A 42 24.33 -5.44 -5.90
C GLY A 42 25.14 -4.95 -7.10
N ASN A 43 25.78 -3.78 -6.98
CA ASN A 43 26.61 -3.21 -8.04
C ASN A 43 27.85 -4.06 -8.38
N MET A 44 28.29 -4.94 -7.48
CA MET A 44 29.43 -5.84 -7.73
C MET A 44 29.02 -7.09 -8.53
N GLY A 45 27.72 -7.39 -8.59
CA GLY A 45 27.20 -8.57 -9.26
C GLY A 45 27.70 -9.89 -8.67
N TRP A 46 27.62 -10.95 -9.48
CA TRP A 46 28.15 -12.26 -9.15
C TRP A 46 29.62 -12.37 -9.55
N THR A 47 30.51 -12.22 -8.58
CA THR A 47 31.97 -12.25 -8.75
C THR A 47 32.69 -13.00 -7.61
N THR A 48 33.95 -13.34 -7.83
CA THR A 48 34.82 -13.96 -6.81
C THR A 48 35.33 -12.92 -5.80
N ASN A 49 35.80 -13.39 -4.64
CA ASN A 49 36.33 -12.53 -3.57
C ASN A 49 35.34 -11.48 -3.03
N PHE A 50 34.04 -11.70 -3.19
CA PHE A 50 32.98 -10.85 -2.65
C PHE A 50 32.28 -11.52 -1.47
N ASN A 51 31.96 -10.75 -0.42
CA ASN A 51 31.33 -11.27 0.78
C ASN A 51 29.80 -11.29 0.67
N TYR A 52 29.26 -12.41 0.18
CA TYR A 52 27.81 -12.60 0.03
C TYR A 52 27.06 -12.73 1.37
N THR A 53 27.74 -13.17 2.43
CA THR A 53 27.15 -13.22 3.78
C THR A 53 26.82 -11.81 4.27
N THR A 54 27.73 -10.85 4.07
CA THR A 54 27.47 -9.43 4.36
C THR A 54 26.42 -8.85 3.43
N TRP A 55 26.42 -9.20 2.14
CA TRP A 55 25.37 -8.75 1.21
C TRP A 55 23.97 -9.23 1.61
N ALA A 56 23.83 -10.49 2.04
CA ALA A 56 22.57 -11.07 2.47
C ALA A 56 22.13 -10.57 3.86
N LYS A 57 23.04 -10.02 4.66
CA LYS A 57 22.76 -9.57 6.03
C LYS A 57 21.65 -8.51 6.05
N GLY A 58 20.60 -8.77 6.83
CA GLY A 58 19.44 -7.87 6.97
C GLY A 58 18.46 -7.89 5.80
N LYS A 59 18.66 -8.75 4.79
CA LYS A 59 17.66 -8.98 3.73
C LYS A 59 16.68 -10.05 4.18
N HIS A 60 15.41 -9.84 3.87
CA HIS A 60 14.35 -10.81 4.07
C HIS A 60 13.94 -11.34 2.69
N PHE A 61 14.01 -12.66 2.52
CA PHE A 61 13.58 -13.35 1.31
C PHE A 61 12.27 -14.05 1.60
N TYR A 62 11.25 -13.77 0.79
CA TYR A 62 9.93 -14.35 0.88
C TYR A 62 9.64 -15.28 -0.30
N ASN A 63 8.66 -16.15 -0.15
CA ASN A 63 8.24 -17.02 -1.24
C ASN A 63 7.73 -16.16 -2.41
N GLY A 64 8.31 -16.38 -3.59
CA GLY A 64 8.01 -15.61 -4.80
C GLY A 64 9.07 -14.57 -5.15
N ASP A 65 10.00 -14.24 -4.24
CA ASP A 65 11.14 -13.36 -4.53
C ASP A 65 12.19 -14.04 -5.42
N TRP A 66 12.88 -13.24 -6.23
CA TRP A 66 13.87 -13.70 -7.21
C TRP A 66 15.25 -13.11 -6.91
N LEU A 67 16.30 -13.83 -7.30
CA LEU A 67 17.73 -13.45 -7.15
C LEU A 67 18.36 -13.11 -8.50
#